data_AF-A0A0B6D2F1-F1
#
_entry.id   AF-A0A0B6D2F1-F1
#
_cell.length_a   1.000
_cell.length_b   1.000
_cell.length_c   1.000
_cell.angle_alpha   90.00
_cell.angle_beta   90.00
_cell.angle_gamma   90.00
#
_symmetry.space_group_name_H-M   'P 1'
#
loop_
_entity.id
_entity.type
_entity.pdbx_description
1 polymer ?
#
loop_
_entity_poly.entity_id
_entity_poly.type
_entity_poly.pdbx_seq_one_letter_code
_entity_poly.pdbx_strand_id
1 'polypeptide(L)'
;MKILVCRPKDDADKLSQLLRSKGYTAISLPCINIDYIRITSSVLDYTSYIFTSKYAIESLFAQYNPKLFQDKKLYSVGQTTAKTLKRYGLDAIYPHDHGSQELLKLIIEEDVSDDSFAVISGVSGNELLVKEISQLTKCDKFETYQRVFESITTLSQSYLKVIDDGIHPDVIVTTSIDIFKSLNRIFDEIVAPTAAIITITSPKMLEFVNEQGFENTLKLEKLDNNCIYQKIREHIEAKNVTGKKYSARANQ
;
A
#
# COMPACT_ATOMS: atom_id res chain seq x y z
N MET A 1 -12.88 -11.81 -16.54
CA MET A 1 -12.60 -10.53 -15.85
C MET A 1 -11.12 -10.21 -15.99
N LYS A 2 -10.83 -8.98 -16.40
CA LYS A 2 -9.50 -8.43 -16.64
C LYS A 2 -9.17 -7.43 -15.54
N ILE A 3 -8.03 -7.62 -14.88
CA ILE A 3 -7.61 -6.84 -13.71
C ILE A 3 -6.25 -6.22 -13.98
N LEU A 4 -6.16 -4.90 -13.86
CA LEU A 4 -4.92 -4.15 -13.94
C LEU A 4 -4.42 -3.85 -12.53
N VAL A 5 -3.17 -4.18 -12.20
CA VAL A 5 -2.62 -4.02 -10.85
C VAL A 5 -1.54 -2.94 -10.85
N CYS A 6 -1.83 -1.80 -10.23
CA CYS A 6 -1.05 -0.57 -10.36
C CYS A 6 -0.02 -0.30 -9.24
N ARG A 7 0.27 -1.32 -8.42
CA ARG A 7 1.13 -1.24 -7.23
C ARG A 7 2.63 -1.22 -7.61
N PRO A 8 3.56 -0.96 -6.67
CA PRO A 8 4.98 -1.19 -6.91
C PRO A 8 5.25 -2.58 -7.50
N LYS A 9 6.27 -2.71 -8.35
CA LYS A 9 6.49 -3.89 -9.22
C LYS A 9 6.33 -5.22 -8.50
N ASP A 10 7.08 -5.45 -7.42
CA ASP A 10 7.04 -6.72 -6.69
C ASP A 10 5.66 -7.03 -6.09
N ASP A 11 4.95 -6.00 -5.65
CA ASP A 11 3.59 -6.12 -5.12
C ASP A 11 2.57 -6.44 -6.20
N ALA A 12 2.69 -5.73 -7.32
CA ALA A 12 1.84 -5.91 -8.47
C ALA A 12 2.02 -7.31 -9.07
N ASP A 13 3.27 -7.78 -9.18
CA ASP A 13 3.59 -9.10 -9.71
C ASP A 13 3.05 -10.21 -8.80
N LYS A 14 3.25 -10.11 -7.47
CA LYS A 14 2.72 -11.08 -6.49
C LYS A 14 1.20 -11.14 -6.50
N LEU A 15 0.52 -9.99 -6.52
CA LEU A 15 -0.95 -9.95 -6.56
C LEU A 15 -1.47 -10.47 -7.90
N SER A 16 -0.84 -10.09 -9.01
CA SER A 16 -1.24 -10.57 -10.34
C SER A 16 -1.07 -12.09 -10.47
N GLN A 17 0.01 -12.67 -9.91
CA GLN A 17 0.19 -14.11 -9.87
C GLN A 17 -0.90 -14.80 -9.04
N LEU A 18 -1.23 -14.27 -7.86
CA LEU A 18 -2.34 -14.78 -7.06
C LEU A 18 -3.65 -14.75 -7.84
N LEU A 19 -3.99 -13.63 -8.47
CA LEU A 19 -5.22 -13.49 -9.25
C LEU A 19 -5.27 -14.45 -10.45
N ARG A 20 -4.16 -14.62 -11.18
CA ARG A 20 -4.07 -15.60 -12.27
C ARG A 20 -4.26 -17.03 -11.78
N SER A 21 -3.71 -17.38 -10.61
CA SER A 21 -3.92 -18.70 -9.99
C SER A 21 -5.38 -18.97 -9.61
N LYS A 22 -6.21 -17.92 -9.55
CA LYS A 22 -7.65 -18.00 -9.29
C LYS A 22 -8.51 -17.87 -10.55
N GLY A 23 -7.89 -17.90 -11.75
CA GLY A 23 -8.59 -17.89 -13.04
C GLY A 23 -8.90 -16.51 -13.60
N TYR A 24 -8.38 -15.43 -13.02
CA TYR A 24 -8.52 -14.08 -13.59
C TYR A 24 -7.41 -13.76 -14.59
N THR A 25 -7.72 -12.91 -15.58
CA THR A 25 -6.69 -12.26 -16.39
C THR A 25 -6.16 -11.06 -15.61
N ALA A 26 -4.97 -11.17 -15.03
CA ALA A 26 -4.37 -10.09 -14.24
C ALA A 26 -3.03 -9.64 -14.81
N ILE A 27 -2.89 -8.33 -15.04
CA ILE A 27 -1.71 -7.68 -15.59
C ILE A 27 -1.11 -6.71 -14.57
N SER A 28 0.20 -6.80 -14.40
CA SER A 28 0.98 -5.88 -13.58
C SER A 28 1.30 -4.63 -14.40
N LEU A 29 0.94 -3.45 -13.89
CA LEU A 29 1.26 -2.15 -14.47
C LEU A 29 1.79 -1.23 -13.37
N PRO A 30 3.05 -1.38 -12.95
CA PRO A 30 3.58 -0.60 -11.84
C PRO A 30 3.52 0.90 -12.12
N CYS A 31 2.74 1.65 -11.33
CA CYS A 31 2.58 3.09 -11.51
C CYS A 31 3.54 3.89 -10.64
N ILE A 32 4.15 3.27 -9.64
CA ILE A 32 5.15 3.88 -8.78
C ILE A 32 6.30 2.90 -8.54
N ASN A 33 7.49 3.46 -8.33
CA ASN A 33 8.70 2.78 -7.92
C ASN A 33 9.02 3.13 -6.47
N ILE A 34 9.75 2.23 -5.79
CA ILE A 34 10.24 2.44 -4.43
C ILE A 34 11.75 2.52 -4.49
N ASP A 35 12.28 3.71 -4.27
CA ASP A 35 13.70 3.95 -4.29
C ASP A 35 14.21 3.98 -2.85
N TYR A 36 15.17 3.10 -2.53
CA TYR A 36 15.80 3.09 -1.23
C TYR A 36 16.84 4.20 -1.12
N ILE A 37 16.73 4.96 -0.05
CA ILE A 37 17.60 6.08 0.30
C ILE A 37 18.62 5.58 1.31
N ARG A 38 19.90 5.84 1.01
CA ARG A 38 20.98 5.53 1.93
C ARG A 38 20.96 6.49 3.10
N ILE A 39 20.93 5.95 4.31
CA ILE A 39 21.05 6.75 5.54
C ILE A 39 22.53 7.05 5.78
N THR A 40 22.86 8.31 6.06
CA THR A 40 24.24 8.74 6.33
C THR A 40 24.59 8.75 7.81
N SER A 41 23.60 8.95 8.68
CA SER A 41 23.72 8.90 10.13
C SER A 41 23.55 7.46 10.67
N SER A 42 24.23 7.17 11.78
CA SER A 42 24.02 5.92 12.52
C SER A 42 22.59 5.87 13.03
N VAL A 43 21.94 4.73 12.81
CA VAL A 43 20.61 4.42 13.35
C VAL A 43 20.69 3.50 14.58
N LEU A 44 21.87 3.00 14.96
CA LEU A 44 22.01 1.90 15.93
C LEU A 44 21.90 2.35 17.39
N ASP A 45 22.03 3.65 17.63
CA ASP A 45 22.18 4.25 18.96
C ASP A 45 20.83 4.47 19.68
N TYR A 46 19.73 4.00 19.09
CA TYR A 46 18.38 4.09 19.66
C TYR A 46 17.99 2.79 20.37
N THR A 47 17.16 2.89 21.42
CA THR A 47 16.62 1.73 22.15
C THR A 47 15.40 1.14 21.43
N SER A 48 14.62 2.00 20.77
CA SER A 48 13.32 1.69 20.18
C SER A 48 13.23 2.11 18.71
N TYR A 49 12.57 1.30 17.89
CA TYR A 49 12.45 1.53 16.43
C TYR A 49 11.00 1.41 15.99
N ILE A 50 10.52 2.40 15.24
CA ILE A 50 9.16 2.41 14.71
C ILE A 50 9.20 2.26 13.19
N PHE A 51 8.57 1.20 12.67
CA PHE A 51 8.46 0.95 11.25
C PHE A 51 7.08 1.33 10.72
N THR A 52 7.06 2.30 9.79
CA THR A 52 5.82 2.83 9.22
C THR A 52 5.32 2.08 7.99
N SER A 53 6.14 1.20 7.42
CA SER A 53 5.76 0.37 6.28
C SER A 53 6.72 -0.81 6.11
N LYS A 54 6.35 -1.79 5.27
CA LYS A 54 7.30 -2.83 4.85
C LYS A 54 8.52 -2.28 4.11
N TYR A 55 8.35 -1.19 3.35
CA TYR A 55 9.45 -0.59 2.58
C TYR A 55 10.46 0.10 3.49
N ALA A 56 10.02 0.63 4.63
CA ALA A 56 10.92 1.11 5.67
C ALA A 56 11.80 -0.02 6.24
N ILE A 57 11.21 -1.20 6.48
CA ILE A 57 11.94 -2.39 6.96
C ILE A 57 12.93 -2.86 5.90
N GLU A 58 12.45 -3.09 4.68
CA GLU A 58 13.28 -3.62 3.59
C GLU A 58 14.42 -2.66 3.24
N SER A 59 14.18 -1.35 3.22
CA SER A 59 15.24 -0.36 2.97
C SER A 59 16.27 -0.31 4.09
N LEU A 60 15.84 -0.34 5.36
CA LEU A 60 16.77 -0.38 6.49
C LEU A 60 17.63 -1.64 6.45
N PHE A 61 17.03 -2.80 6.21
CA PHE A 61 17.73 -4.08 6.21
C PHE A 61 18.49 -4.40 4.92
N ALA A 62 18.31 -3.60 3.86
CA ALA A 62 19.25 -3.55 2.75
C ALA A 62 20.60 -2.91 3.15
N GLN A 63 20.63 -2.14 4.25
CA GLN A 63 21.79 -1.39 4.71
C GLN A 63 22.38 -1.93 6.02
N TYR A 64 21.54 -2.53 6.88
CA TYR A 64 21.94 -3.03 8.20
C TYR A 64 21.54 -4.51 8.37
N ASN A 65 22.39 -5.26 9.07
CA ASN A 65 22.06 -6.64 9.43
C ASN A 65 20.89 -6.65 10.44
N PRO A 66 19.77 -7.36 10.18
CA PRO A 66 18.65 -7.47 11.13
C PRO A 66 19.05 -7.93 12.54
N LYS A 67 20.14 -8.71 12.65
CA LYS A 67 20.70 -9.16 13.94
C LYS A 67 21.20 -8.02 14.85
N LEU A 68 21.31 -6.80 14.35
CA LEU A 68 21.66 -5.64 15.18
C LEU A 68 20.45 -5.10 15.96
N PHE A 69 19.24 -5.58 15.66
CA PHE A 69 17.98 -5.07 16.22
C PHE A 69 17.25 -6.08 17.12
N GLN A 70 17.83 -7.26 17.38
CA GLN A 70 17.17 -8.33 18.16
C GLN A 70 16.97 -7.97 19.64
N ASP A 71 17.89 -7.18 20.21
CA ASP A 71 17.78 -6.70 21.60
C ASP A 71 17.12 -5.32 21.70
N LYS A 72 16.53 -4.83 20.59
CA LYS A 72 15.88 -3.52 20.51
C LYS A 72 14.37 -3.68 20.58
N LYS A 73 13.68 -2.66 21.08
CA LYS A 73 12.22 -2.64 21.11
C LYS A 73 11.71 -2.22 19.73
N LEU A 74 10.96 -3.09 19.06
CA LEU A 74 10.48 -2.82 17.70
C LEU A 74 8.98 -2.60 17.70
N TYR A 75 8.57 -1.58 16.98
CA TYR A 75 7.18 -1.18 16.80
C TYR A 75 6.84 -1.16 15.33
N SER A 76 5.58 -1.43 15.01
CA SER A 76 5.08 -1.22 13.66
C SER A 76 3.67 -0.65 13.67
N VAL A 77 3.34 0.12 12.64
CA VAL A 77 2.02 0.76 12.52
C VAL A 77 0.86 -0.22 12.30
N GLY A 78 1.13 -1.53 12.21
CA GLY A 78 0.08 -2.52 12.11
C GLY A 78 0.59 -3.91 11.72
N GLN A 79 -0.32 -4.88 11.81
CA GLN A 79 0.00 -6.31 11.69
C GLN A 79 0.75 -6.69 10.39
N THR A 80 0.42 -6.08 9.24
CA THR A 80 1.09 -6.40 7.96
C THR A 80 2.57 -5.99 7.97
N THR A 81 2.90 -4.87 8.62
CA THR A 81 4.27 -4.41 8.78
C THR A 81 5.02 -5.30 9.79
N ALA A 82 4.38 -5.68 10.90
CA ALA A 82 4.94 -6.65 11.86
C ALA A 82 5.25 -8.01 11.22
N LYS A 83 4.35 -8.53 10.38
CA LYS A 83 4.60 -9.77 9.60
C LYS A 83 5.83 -9.68 8.71
N THR A 84 6.18 -8.48 8.24
CA THR A 84 7.41 -8.25 7.46
C THR A 84 8.64 -8.38 8.35
N LEU A 85 8.65 -7.76 9.54
CA LEU A 85 9.73 -7.94 10.52
C LEU A 85 9.92 -9.42 10.91
N LYS A 86 8.82 -10.16 11.07
CA LYS A 86 8.88 -11.59 11.42
C LYS A 86 9.63 -12.43 10.39
N ARG A 87 9.59 -12.06 9.10
CA ARG A 87 10.36 -12.72 8.04
C ARG A 87 11.88 -12.53 8.19
N TYR A 88 12.30 -11.49 8.92
CA TYR A 88 13.69 -11.24 9.31
C TYR A 88 14.04 -11.81 10.68
N GLY A 89 13.14 -12.59 11.30
CA GLY A 89 13.35 -13.17 12.63
C GLY A 89 13.12 -12.19 13.79
N LEU A 90 12.46 -11.05 13.53
CA LEU A 90 12.23 -10.00 14.51
C LEU A 90 10.73 -9.87 14.84
N ASP A 91 10.41 -9.73 16.12
CA ASP A 91 9.05 -9.45 16.57
C ASP A 91 8.83 -7.95 16.78
N ALA A 92 7.59 -7.50 16.63
CA ALA A 92 7.25 -6.10 16.85
C ALA A 92 5.93 -5.96 17.61
N ILE A 93 5.86 -4.91 18.41
CA ILE A 93 4.66 -4.44 19.07
C ILE A 93 3.85 -3.63 18.05
N TYR A 94 2.54 -3.84 17.98
CA TYR A 94 1.67 -3.13 17.05
C TYR A 94 0.25 -3.01 17.61
N PRO A 95 -0.47 -1.92 17.28
CA PRO A 95 -1.85 -1.73 17.72
C PRO A 95 -2.81 -2.70 17.01
N HIS A 96 -3.95 -3.00 17.66
CA HIS A 96 -5.02 -3.78 17.04
C HIS A 96 -5.54 -3.09 15.76
N ASP A 97 -5.87 -1.81 15.88
CA ASP A 97 -6.19 -0.93 14.77
C ASP A 97 -4.93 -0.31 14.20
N HIS A 98 -4.78 -0.31 12.87
CA HIS A 98 -3.56 0.14 12.22
C HIS A 98 -3.47 1.66 12.11
N GLY A 99 -2.24 2.18 12.07
CA GLY A 99 -1.94 3.58 11.80
C GLY A 99 -1.09 4.23 12.88
N SER A 100 -0.55 5.41 12.55
CA SER A 100 0.32 6.17 13.45
C SER A 100 -0.38 6.64 14.72
N GLN A 101 -1.68 6.97 14.65
CA GLN A 101 -2.44 7.43 15.82
C GLN A 101 -2.61 6.33 16.87
N GLU A 102 -2.99 5.13 16.43
CA GLU A 102 -3.22 4.00 17.33
C GLU A 102 -1.91 3.46 17.89
N LEU A 103 -0.84 3.47 17.09
CA LEU A 103 0.49 3.13 17.59
C LEU A 103 0.98 4.13 18.63
N LEU A 104 0.73 5.44 18.43
CA LEU A 104 1.11 6.46 19.41
C LEU A 104 0.45 6.20 20.76
N LYS A 105 -0.87 5.95 20.79
CA LYS A 105 -1.62 5.62 22.02
C LYS A 105 -0.98 4.45 22.75
N LEU A 106 -0.67 3.38 22.02
CA LEU A 106 -0.02 2.20 22.58
C LEU A 106 1.36 2.53 23.18
N ILE A 107 2.16 3.36 22.51
CA ILE A 107 3.50 3.73 22.99
C ILE A 107 3.43 4.58 24.27
N ILE A 108 2.52 5.56 24.32
CA ILE A 108 2.43 6.50 25.45
C ILE A 108 1.68 5.94 26.67
N GLU A 109 1.12 4.74 26.57
CA GLU A 109 0.57 4.01 27.72
C GLU A 109 1.68 3.47 28.66
N GLU A 110 2.91 3.37 28.16
CA GLU A 110 4.09 2.96 28.93
C GLU A 110 4.95 4.18 29.31
N ASP A 111 5.76 4.04 30.36
CA ASP A 111 6.82 5.02 30.65
C ASP A 111 7.96 4.84 29.65
N VAL A 112 8.21 5.89 28.85
CA VAL A 112 9.20 5.92 27.77
C VAL A 112 10.36 6.88 28.07
N SER A 113 10.49 7.35 29.31
CA SER A 113 11.50 8.35 29.70
C SER A 113 12.95 7.87 29.50
N ASP A 114 13.22 6.59 29.68
CA ASP A 114 14.54 5.96 29.45
C ASP A 114 14.73 5.47 28.00
N ASP A 115 13.72 5.57 27.14
CA ASP A 115 13.77 5.13 25.76
C ASP A 115 14.30 6.22 24.81
N SER A 116 14.80 5.82 23.66
CA SER A 116 15.07 6.70 22.51
C SER A 116 14.57 6.06 21.23
N PHE A 117 13.91 6.83 20.38
CA PHE A 117 13.17 6.32 19.24
C PHE A 117 13.78 6.70 17.89
N ALA A 118 13.87 5.73 16.99
CA ALA A 118 14.14 5.93 15.57
C ALA A 118 12.87 5.60 14.76
N VAL A 119 12.28 6.61 14.12
CA VAL A 119 11.13 6.44 13.22
C VAL A 119 11.63 6.19 11.80
N ILE A 120 11.53 4.94 11.35
CA ILE A 120 11.96 4.50 10.02
C ILE A 120 10.78 4.64 9.06
N SER A 121 10.92 5.54 8.09
CA SER A 121 9.82 5.91 7.19
C SER A 121 10.29 6.29 5.80
N GLY A 122 9.34 6.60 4.92
CA GLY A 122 9.63 7.24 3.64
C GLY A 122 9.60 8.77 3.76
N VAL A 123 10.17 9.47 2.77
CA VAL A 123 10.32 10.94 2.76
C VAL A 123 9.02 11.67 3.14
N SER A 124 7.90 11.35 2.50
CA SER A 124 6.59 11.96 2.80
C SER A 124 5.77 11.21 3.86
N GLY A 125 6.42 10.53 4.81
CA GLY A 125 5.76 9.85 5.92
C GLY A 125 5.07 10.82 6.90
N ASN A 126 4.04 10.33 7.59
CA ASN A 126 3.34 11.08 8.65
C ASN A 126 4.32 11.45 9.79
N GLU A 127 4.33 12.72 10.20
CA GLU A 127 5.22 13.24 11.25
C GLU A 127 4.67 13.11 12.68
N LEU A 128 3.41 12.70 12.84
CA LEU A 128 2.73 12.59 14.14
C LEU A 128 3.58 11.87 15.19
N LEU A 129 4.12 10.69 14.86
CA LEU A 129 4.89 9.88 15.80
C LEU A 129 6.15 10.60 16.27
N VAL A 130 6.87 11.26 15.36
CA VAL A 130 8.07 12.01 15.71
C VAL A 130 7.67 13.19 16.59
N LYS A 131 6.72 14.00 16.13
CA LYS A 131 6.27 15.21 16.83
C LYS A 131 5.79 14.94 18.26
N GLU A 132 4.99 13.91 18.47
CA GLU A 132 4.40 13.63 19.78
C GLU A 132 5.37 12.89 20.71
N ILE A 133 6.18 11.95 20.21
CA ILE A 133 7.17 11.24 21.05
C ILE A 133 8.34 12.17 21.42
N SER A 134 8.75 13.09 20.53
CA SER A 134 9.81 14.08 20.83
C SER A 134 9.48 15.00 21.99
N GLN A 135 8.21 15.10 22.40
CA GLN A 135 7.80 15.86 23.60
C GLN A 135 8.10 15.10 24.90
N LEU A 136 8.30 13.77 24.83
CA LEU A 136 8.48 12.89 25.98
C LEU A 136 9.93 12.41 26.11
N THR A 137 10.56 12.07 24.98
CA THR A 137 11.95 11.59 24.94
C THR A 137 12.60 11.85 23.57
N LYS A 138 13.88 11.49 23.40
CA LYS A 138 14.58 11.58 22.12
C LYS A 138 13.87 10.74 21.06
N CYS A 139 13.47 11.38 19.95
CA CYS A 139 12.86 10.72 18.82
C CYS A 139 13.33 11.39 17.52
N ASP A 140 13.91 10.60 16.63
CA ASP A 140 14.48 11.06 15.37
C ASP A 140 13.88 10.29 14.19
N LYS A 141 13.67 11.00 13.07
CA LYS A 141 13.13 10.43 11.83
C LYS A 141 14.27 10.03 10.90
N PHE A 142 14.17 8.81 10.35
CA PHE A 142 15.05 8.33 9.29
C PHE A 142 14.24 8.03 8.04
N GLU A 143 14.48 8.83 7.00
CA GLU A 143 13.87 8.67 5.69
C GLU A 143 14.71 7.71 4.86
N THR A 144 14.18 6.49 4.70
CA THR A 144 14.93 5.37 4.13
C THR A 144 14.45 5.00 2.74
N TYR A 145 13.32 5.53 2.28
CA TYR A 145 12.87 5.31 0.93
C TYR A 145 12.00 6.47 0.45
N GLN A 146 11.80 6.54 -0.87
CA GLN A 146 10.83 7.42 -1.48
C GLN A 146 9.97 6.68 -2.49
N ARG A 147 8.77 7.19 -2.72
CA ARG A 147 7.91 6.75 -3.81
C ARG A 147 8.19 7.66 -4.99
N VAL A 148 8.57 7.07 -6.12
CA VAL A 148 8.80 7.81 -7.37
C VAL A 148 7.72 7.40 -8.34
N PHE A 149 7.08 8.35 -9.00
CA PHE A 149 6.08 8.03 -10.02
C PHE A 149 6.79 7.45 -11.24
N GLU A 150 6.20 6.44 -11.87
CA GLU A 150 6.66 6.00 -13.17
C GLU A 150 6.56 7.15 -14.17
N SER A 151 7.52 7.23 -15.09
CA SER A 151 7.49 8.27 -16.11
C SER A 151 6.23 8.15 -16.98
N ILE A 152 5.65 9.29 -17.38
CA ILE A 152 4.44 9.30 -18.23
C ILE A 152 4.69 8.46 -19.49
N THR A 153 5.84 8.64 -20.15
CA THR A 153 6.18 7.91 -21.38
C THR A 153 6.16 6.40 -21.17
N THR A 154 6.88 5.88 -20.17
CA THR A 154 6.93 4.43 -19.89
C THR A 154 5.57 3.89 -19.46
N LEU A 155 4.84 4.63 -18.61
CA LEU A 155 3.54 4.21 -18.10
C LEU A 155 2.49 4.19 -19.21
N SER A 156 2.42 5.23 -20.04
CA SER A 156 1.56 5.32 -21.22
C SER A 156 1.83 4.20 -22.21
N GLN A 157 3.10 3.96 -22.56
CA GLN A 157 3.46 2.86 -23.47
C GLN A 157 3.05 1.50 -22.91
N SER A 158 3.30 1.27 -21.62
CA SER A 158 2.93 0.01 -20.96
C SER A 158 1.42 -0.17 -20.90
N TYR A 159 0.66 0.89 -20.59
CA TYR A 159 -0.81 0.86 -20.58
C TYR A 159 -1.39 0.61 -21.96
N LEU A 160 -0.94 1.36 -22.98
CA LEU A 160 -1.41 1.18 -24.37
C LEU A 160 -1.12 -0.22 -24.87
N LYS A 161 0.04 -0.80 -24.56
CA LYS A 161 0.33 -2.19 -24.89
C LYS A 161 -0.70 -3.16 -24.30
N VAL A 162 -1.14 -2.96 -23.06
CA VAL A 162 -2.18 -3.78 -22.43
C VAL A 162 -3.51 -3.67 -23.20
N ILE A 163 -3.86 -2.46 -23.64
CA ILE A 163 -5.07 -2.22 -24.45
C ILE A 163 -4.96 -2.84 -25.84
N ASP A 164 -3.82 -2.68 -26.52
CA ASP A 164 -3.56 -3.23 -27.85
C ASP A 164 -3.57 -4.77 -27.85
N ASP A 165 -3.13 -5.38 -26.75
CA ASP A 165 -3.24 -6.83 -26.50
C ASP A 165 -4.70 -7.27 -26.20
N GLY A 166 -5.69 -6.38 -26.36
CA GLY A 166 -7.12 -6.62 -26.19
C GLY A 166 -7.59 -6.65 -24.74
N ILE A 167 -6.78 -6.16 -23.80
CA ILE A 167 -7.06 -6.25 -22.36
C ILE A 167 -7.62 -4.92 -21.85
N HIS A 168 -8.92 -4.70 -22.06
CA HIS A 168 -9.65 -3.62 -21.40
C HIS A 168 -9.97 -4.00 -19.94
N PRO A 169 -9.45 -3.28 -18.93
CA PRO A 169 -9.61 -3.68 -17.53
C PRO A 169 -11.04 -3.46 -17.01
N ASP A 170 -11.59 -4.49 -16.35
CA ASP A 170 -12.84 -4.38 -15.59
C ASP A 170 -12.59 -3.79 -14.19
N VAL A 171 -11.40 -4.05 -13.64
CA VAL A 171 -10.96 -3.61 -12.32
C VAL A 171 -9.53 -3.07 -12.42
N ILE A 172 -9.28 -1.92 -11.81
CA ILE A 172 -7.95 -1.34 -11.65
C ILE A 172 -7.64 -1.26 -10.16
N VAL A 173 -6.63 -2.01 -9.74
CA VAL A 173 -6.21 -2.12 -8.35
C VAL A 173 -5.22 -1.00 -8.04
N THR A 174 -5.71 0.03 -7.34
CA THR A 174 -4.89 1.06 -6.71
C THR A 174 -4.98 0.96 -5.19
N THR A 175 -3.85 1.12 -4.49
CA THR A 175 -3.78 0.94 -3.02
C THR A 175 -3.41 2.20 -2.26
N SER A 176 -3.36 3.34 -2.96
CA SER A 176 -3.18 4.66 -2.38
C SER A 176 -3.57 5.74 -3.39
N ILE A 177 -3.83 6.94 -2.89
CA ILE A 177 -4.07 8.12 -3.73
C ILE A 177 -2.87 8.43 -4.64
N ASP A 178 -1.63 8.20 -4.18
CA ASP A 178 -0.42 8.42 -4.98
C ASP A 178 -0.35 7.49 -6.19
N ILE A 179 -0.72 6.22 -6.01
CA ILE A 179 -0.78 5.25 -7.12
C ILE A 179 -1.80 5.69 -8.16
N PHE A 180 -3.00 6.08 -7.71
CA PHE A 180 -4.03 6.56 -8.63
C PHE A 180 -3.62 7.87 -9.31
N LYS A 181 -3.02 8.82 -8.59
CA LYS A 181 -2.47 10.05 -9.18
C LYS A 181 -1.42 9.76 -10.25
N SER A 182 -0.53 8.80 -10.00
CA SER A 182 0.47 8.41 -10.99
C SER A 182 -0.17 7.84 -12.25
N LEU A 183 -1.13 6.93 -12.08
CA LEU A 183 -1.91 6.38 -13.19
C LEU A 183 -2.67 7.46 -13.97
N ASN A 184 -3.41 8.33 -13.27
CA ASN A 184 -4.33 9.28 -13.87
C ASN A 184 -3.63 10.29 -14.81
N ARG A 185 -2.35 10.58 -14.57
CA ARG A 185 -1.55 11.46 -15.43
C ARG A 185 -1.47 11.02 -16.88
N ILE A 186 -1.62 9.72 -17.17
CA ILE A 186 -1.58 9.24 -18.56
C ILE A 186 -2.92 9.48 -19.28
N PHE A 187 -4.00 9.68 -18.53
CA PHE A 187 -5.34 9.87 -19.09
C PHE A 187 -5.62 11.30 -19.56
N ASP A 188 -4.68 12.22 -19.38
CA ASP A 188 -4.72 13.54 -20.01
C ASP A 188 -4.61 13.43 -21.54
N GLU A 189 -3.88 12.42 -22.03
CA GLU A 189 -3.66 12.17 -23.45
C GLU A 189 -4.29 10.86 -23.95
N ILE A 190 -4.68 9.96 -23.03
CA ILE A 190 -5.24 8.64 -23.34
C ILE A 190 -6.68 8.57 -22.82
N VAL A 191 -7.59 7.99 -23.59
CA VAL A 191 -8.97 7.78 -23.13
C VAL A 191 -9.00 6.94 -21.85
N ALA A 192 -9.50 7.55 -20.78
CA ALA A 192 -9.63 6.92 -19.47
C ALA A 192 -10.65 5.75 -19.50
N PRO A 193 -10.37 4.61 -18.84
CA PRO A 193 -11.31 3.50 -18.73
C PRO A 193 -12.32 3.76 -17.60
N THR A 194 -13.15 4.81 -17.70
CA THR A 194 -14.06 5.27 -16.63
C THR A 194 -15.11 4.25 -16.19
N ALA A 195 -15.41 3.26 -17.04
CA ALA A 195 -16.28 2.13 -16.70
C ALA A 195 -15.63 1.11 -15.74
N ALA A 196 -14.29 1.11 -15.62
CA ALA A 196 -13.56 0.20 -14.75
C ALA A 196 -13.80 0.52 -13.27
N ILE A 197 -13.78 -0.51 -12.44
CA ILE A 197 -13.85 -0.36 -10.98
C ILE A 197 -12.46 0.03 -10.45
N ILE A 198 -12.34 1.18 -9.81
CA ILE A 198 -11.12 1.61 -9.12
C ILE A 198 -11.17 1.17 -7.66
N THR A 199 -10.16 0.42 -7.21
CA THR A 199 -10.07 0.13 -5.77
C THR A 199 -9.57 1.36 -5.00
N ILE A 200 -10.19 1.66 -3.87
CA ILE A 200 -9.88 2.82 -3.01
C ILE A 200 -9.61 2.40 -1.56
N THR A 201 -8.89 3.22 -0.80
CA THR A 201 -8.53 2.89 0.59
C THR A 201 -9.04 3.90 1.61
N SER A 202 -9.59 5.04 1.19
CA SER A 202 -10.07 6.09 2.09
C SER A 202 -11.15 6.97 1.44
N PRO A 203 -11.97 7.68 2.26
CA PRO A 203 -12.92 8.68 1.74
C PRO A 203 -12.25 9.78 0.91
N LYS A 204 -11.09 10.27 1.36
CA LYS A 204 -10.29 11.26 0.61
C LYS A 204 -9.90 10.75 -0.79
N MET A 205 -9.58 9.47 -0.90
CA MET A 205 -9.27 8.86 -2.19
C MET A 205 -10.51 8.68 -3.06
N LEU A 206 -11.66 8.33 -2.47
CA LEU A 206 -12.95 8.25 -3.19
C LEU A 206 -13.30 9.59 -3.85
N GLU A 207 -13.25 10.67 -3.08
CA GLU A 207 -13.53 12.02 -3.57
C GLU A 207 -12.64 12.36 -4.76
N PHE A 208 -11.32 12.21 -4.60
CA PHE A 208 -10.37 12.46 -5.67
C PHE A 208 -10.60 11.60 -6.93
N VAL A 209 -10.88 10.31 -6.77
CA VAL A 209 -11.15 9.39 -7.89
C VAL A 209 -12.43 9.79 -8.65
N ASN A 210 -13.48 10.16 -7.92
CA ASN A 210 -14.74 10.62 -8.51
C ASN A 210 -14.56 11.95 -9.27
N GLU A 211 -13.76 12.88 -8.75
CA GLU A 211 -13.43 14.14 -9.45
C GLU A 211 -12.74 13.92 -10.79
N GLN A 212 -12.03 12.78 -10.95
CA GLN A 212 -11.41 12.39 -12.23
C GLN A 212 -12.37 11.62 -13.16
N GLY A 213 -13.65 11.50 -12.83
CA GLY A 213 -14.67 10.84 -13.66
C GLY A 213 -14.79 9.32 -13.49
N PHE A 214 -14.15 8.74 -12.47
CA PHE A 214 -14.28 7.31 -12.15
C PHE A 214 -15.32 7.11 -11.05
N GLU A 215 -16.56 6.79 -11.42
CA GLU A 215 -17.66 6.64 -10.46
C GLU A 215 -17.75 5.23 -9.83
N ASN A 216 -17.18 4.23 -10.50
CA ASN A 216 -17.21 2.85 -10.05
C ASN A 216 -16.03 2.59 -9.10
N THR A 217 -16.29 2.45 -7.81
CA THR A 217 -15.22 2.22 -6.82
C THR A 217 -15.46 0.99 -5.93
N LEU A 218 -14.36 0.42 -5.43
CA LEU A 218 -14.37 -0.69 -4.48
C LEU A 218 -13.46 -0.39 -3.29
N LYS A 219 -14.03 -0.24 -2.10
CA LYS A 219 -13.26 0.04 -0.88
C LYS A 219 -12.52 -1.21 -0.40
N LEU A 220 -11.22 -1.04 -0.15
CA LEU A 220 -10.34 -2.03 0.46
C LEU A 220 -10.07 -1.65 1.92
N GLU A 221 -10.47 -2.51 2.86
CA GLU A 221 -10.16 -2.33 4.28
C GLU A 221 -8.77 -2.86 4.65
N LYS A 222 -8.27 -3.85 3.90
CA LYS A 222 -6.97 -4.48 4.09
C LYS A 222 -6.24 -4.63 2.76
N LEU A 223 -4.93 -4.37 2.77
CA LEU A 223 -4.10 -4.29 1.57
C LEU A 223 -3.22 -5.52 1.34
N ASP A 224 -3.41 -6.59 2.12
CA ASP A 224 -2.78 -7.87 1.80
C ASP A 224 -3.44 -8.51 0.57
N ASN A 225 -2.65 -9.27 -0.19
CA ASN A 225 -3.09 -9.79 -1.48
C ASN A 225 -4.31 -10.70 -1.38
N ASN A 226 -4.44 -11.47 -0.28
CA ASN A 226 -5.60 -12.34 -0.07
C ASN A 226 -6.86 -11.52 0.19
N CYS A 227 -6.81 -10.50 1.04
CA CYS A 227 -7.97 -9.63 1.27
C CYS A 227 -8.37 -8.88 0.01
N ILE A 228 -7.41 -8.35 -0.78
CA ILE A 228 -7.71 -7.71 -2.06
C ILE A 228 -8.43 -8.68 -3.00
N TYR A 229 -7.91 -9.90 -3.16
CA TYR A 229 -8.55 -10.94 -3.97
C TYR A 229 -9.96 -11.25 -3.47
N GLN A 230 -10.15 -11.47 -2.17
CA GLN A 230 -11.47 -11.79 -1.60
C GLN A 230 -12.46 -10.66 -1.87
N LYS A 231 -12.05 -9.42 -1.68
CA LYS A 231 -12.92 -8.25 -1.90
C LYS A 231 -13.34 -8.11 -3.36
N ILE A 232 -12.40 -8.32 -4.28
CA ILE A 232 -12.71 -8.37 -5.72
C ILE A 232 -13.70 -9.51 -6.00
N ARG A 233 -13.44 -10.72 -5.49
CA ARG A 233 -14.32 -11.88 -5.69
C ARG A 233 -15.74 -11.65 -5.19
N GLU A 234 -15.90 -11.16 -3.97
CA GLU A 234 -17.20 -10.86 -3.34
C GLU A 234 -18.00 -9.84 -4.16
N HIS A 235 -17.34 -8.79 -4.67
CA HIS A 235 -17.99 -7.78 -5.52
C HIS A 235 -18.54 -8.39 -6.82
N ILE A 236 -17.80 -9.32 -7.42
CA ILE A 236 -18.21 -10.02 -8.64
C ILE A 236 -19.40 -10.94 -8.38
N GLU A 237 -19.31 -11.74 -7.31
CA GLU A 237 -20.37 -12.67 -6.90
C GLU A 237 -21.69 -11.91 -6.62
N ALA A 238 -21.62 -10.77 -5.94
CA ALA A 238 -22.78 -9.92 -5.66
C ALA A 238 -23.46 -9.42 -6.96
N LYS A 239 -22.68 -8.98 -7.96
CA LYS A 239 -23.21 -8.55 -9.27
C LYS A 239 -23.87 -9.70 -10.05
N ASN A 240 -23.32 -10.91 -9.95
CA ASN A 240 -23.90 -12.08 -10.62
C ASN A 240 -25.24 -12.52 -9.99
N VAL A 241 -25.39 -12.39 -8.67
CA VAL A 241 -26.63 -12.71 -7.96
C VAL A 241 -27.74 -11.70 -8.28
N THR A 242 -27.43 -10.40 -8.36
CA THR A 242 -28.42 -9.38 -8.75
C THR A 242 -28.85 -9.55 -10.20
N GLY A 243 -27.93 -9.83 -11.13
CA GLY A 243 -28.26 -10.09 -12.54
C GLY A 243 -29.17 -11.32 -12.77
N LYS A 244 -28.99 -12.39 -11.98
CA LYS A 244 -29.88 -13.58 -12.03
C LYS A 244 -31.28 -13.31 -11.49
N LYS A 245 -31.43 -12.44 -10.48
CA LYS A 245 -32.76 -12.07 -9.94
C LYS A 245 -33.58 -11.22 -10.91
N TYR A 246 -32.94 -10.36 -11.72
CA TYR A 246 -33.64 -9.55 -12.72
C TYR A 246 -34.02 -10.36 -13.97
N SER A 247 -33.16 -11.26 -14.45
CA SER A 247 -33.49 -12.15 -15.59
C SER A 247 -34.60 -13.15 -15.28
N ALA A 248 -34.72 -13.62 -14.02
CA ALA A 248 -35.82 -14.48 -13.59
C ALA A 248 -37.18 -13.77 -13.50
N ARG A 249 -37.21 -12.43 -13.37
CA ARG A 249 -38.44 -11.62 -13.34
C ARG A 249 -38.87 -11.09 -14.71
N ALA A 250 -37.96 -11.04 -15.69
CA ALA A 250 -38.27 -10.64 -17.05
C ALA A 250 -38.86 -11.77 -17.91
N ASN A 251 -38.81 -13.01 -17.42
CA ASN A 251 -39.39 -14.21 -18.05
C ASN A 251 -40.68 -14.69 -17.36
N GLN A 252 -41.37 -13.80 -16.61
CA GLN A 252 -42.69 -14.05 -16.03
C GLN A 252 -43.71 -13.06 -16.61
#